data_AF-A0A8T2G1B9-F1
#
_entry.id   AF-A0A8T2G1B9-F1
#
_cell.length_a   1.000
_cell.length_b   1.000
_cell.length_c   1.000
_cell.angle_alpha   90.00
_cell.angle_beta   90.00
_cell.angle_gamma   90.00
#
_symmetry.space_group_name_H-M   'P 1'
#
loop_
_entity.id
_entity.type
_entity.pdbx_description
1 polymer ?
#
loop_
_entity_poly.entity_id
_entity_poly.type
_entity_poly.pdbx_seq_one_letter_code
_entity_poly.pdbx_strand_id
1 'polypeptide(L)'
;MALIRGLRESFDLGIRQVVVYCDDQLLYQYIVGRGKIKKKVVHLVDEFQLLLEEMTYTDADLIALNDVNFAFKLAREAIVSRDDVKAEICSICFEETEGERMFFTTEKCVHRHCFPCVKQYVEVKLLSGTVPTCLDDGCKFKLTLESCSKVLTLELIEMWKQKMKEDSIPTAERIYCPYPNCSMLMSKTELSSESNLSNDRSCVKCCGLFCIDCKVPSHSDLSCSEYKKLHHDPLVDELKLKSLAKDKKWRQCKMCRHMIELSHACNHMTCRCGYQFCYQCEVEWKNDQKTCSSGCLLTGHGYYDDYDYNEPEYDFEVDTCNYYSDEEAMTRREMIRMWNTEQFFSEEENADGNDDNWDDYNNYGGLTVFWRL
;
A
#
# COMPACT_ATOMS: atom_id res chain seq x y z
N MET A 1 -18.93 7.73 24.34
CA MET A 1 -17.65 7.82 23.61
C MET A 1 -17.69 8.88 22.51
N ALA A 2 -18.59 8.79 21.54
CA ALA A 2 -18.72 9.80 20.46
C ALA A 2 -18.91 11.23 21.00
N LEU A 3 -19.77 11.41 22.02
CA LEU A 3 -20.00 12.70 22.68
C LEU A 3 -18.73 13.32 23.28
N ILE A 4 -17.96 12.53 24.05
CA ILE A 4 -16.71 12.98 24.69
C ILE A 4 -15.68 13.39 23.63
N ARG A 5 -15.57 12.58 22.57
CA ARG A 5 -14.67 12.89 21.45
C ARG A 5 -15.07 14.17 20.74
N GLY A 6 -16.37 14.34 20.44
CA GLY A 6 -16.90 15.55 19.84
C GLY A 6 -16.60 16.79 20.68
N LEU A 7 -16.84 16.74 22.00
CA LEU A 7 -16.55 17.84 22.93
C LEU A 7 -15.06 18.15 23.08
N ARG A 8 -14.20 17.13 23.06
CA ARG A 8 -12.74 17.34 23.09
C ARG A 8 -12.27 18.03 21.81
N GLU A 9 -12.74 17.56 20.66
CA GLU A 9 -12.45 18.19 19.37
C GLU A 9 -13.00 19.64 19.32
N SER A 10 -14.18 19.92 19.90
CA SER A 10 -14.70 21.28 20.11
C SER A 10 -13.72 22.16 20.88
N PHE A 11 -13.25 21.64 22.01
CA PHE A 11 -12.42 22.37 22.95
C PHE A 11 -11.07 22.73 22.31
N ASP A 12 -10.46 21.78 21.60
CA ASP A 12 -9.21 21.94 20.87
C ASP A 12 -9.33 22.97 19.74
N LEU A 13 -10.53 23.10 19.13
CA LEU A 13 -10.85 24.12 18.13
C LEU A 13 -11.21 25.48 18.73
N GLY A 14 -11.15 25.64 20.06
CA GLY A 14 -11.47 26.89 20.76
C GLY A 14 -12.97 27.17 20.87
N ILE A 15 -13.83 26.22 20.53
CA ILE A 15 -15.28 26.36 20.65
C ILE A 15 -15.67 26.09 22.10
N ARG A 16 -16.26 27.09 22.75
CA ARG A 16 -16.62 27.06 24.19
C ARG A 16 -18.13 27.05 24.44
N GLN A 17 -18.94 27.09 23.37
CA GLN A 17 -20.40 27.06 23.43
C GLN A 17 -20.89 25.92 22.55
N VAL A 18 -21.61 24.97 23.14
CA VAL A 18 -22.00 23.73 22.45
C VAL A 18 -23.44 23.37 22.80
N VAL A 19 -24.23 22.93 21.81
CA VAL A 19 -25.56 22.35 22.05
C VAL A 19 -25.51 20.87 21.66
N VAL A 20 -25.89 20.02 22.62
CA VAL A 20 -25.87 18.57 22.43
C VAL A 20 -27.27 18.10 22.03
N TYR A 21 -27.38 17.52 20.85
CA TYR A 21 -28.63 16.95 20.38
C TYR A 21 -28.57 15.43 20.49
N CYS A 22 -29.57 14.83 21.13
CA CYS A 22 -29.63 13.39 21.32
C CYS A 22 -31.05 12.88 21.10
N ASP A 23 -31.13 11.65 20.60
CA ASP A 23 -32.37 10.88 20.38
C ASP A 23 -32.65 9.91 21.54
N ASP A 24 -31.63 9.57 22.33
CA ASP A 24 -31.74 8.70 23.50
C ASP A 24 -32.15 9.47 24.76
N GLN A 25 -33.34 9.18 25.26
CA GLN A 25 -33.92 9.81 26.46
C GLN A 25 -33.08 9.58 27.73
N LEU A 26 -32.43 8.42 27.88
CA LEU A 26 -31.61 8.13 29.06
C LEU A 26 -30.33 8.95 29.04
N LEU A 27 -29.75 9.13 27.86
CA LEU A 27 -28.58 9.94 27.63
C LEU A 27 -28.89 11.44 27.80
N TYR A 28 -30.03 11.90 27.29
CA TYR A 28 -30.53 13.25 27.52
C TYR A 28 -30.66 13.54 29.02
N GLN A 29 -31.39 12.69 29.76
CA GLN A 29 -31.56 12.83 31.21
C GLN A 29 -30.23 12.80 31.95
N TYR A 30 -29.24 12.08 31.43
CA TYR A 30 -27.89 12.05 31.98
C TYR A 30 -27.15 13.39 31.74
N ILE A 31 -27.19 13.94 30.52
CA ILE A 31 -26.56 15.23 30.17
C ILE A 31 -27.16 16.39 30.97
N VAL A 32 -28.49 16.42 31.16
CA VAL A 32 -29.16 17.46 31.96
C VAL A 32 -29.12 17.22 33.47
N GLY A 33 -28.34 16.23 33.95
CA GLY A 33 -28.09 15.99 35.37
C GLY A 33 -29.27 15.36 36.15
N ARG A 34 -30.22 14.71 35.48
CA ARG A 34 -31.45 14.14 36.07
C ARG A 34 -31.50 12.59 36.09
N GLY A 35 -30.53 11.92 35.48
CA GLY A 35 -30.50 10.45 35.31
C GLY A 35 -29.68 9.68 36.37
N LYS A 36 -30.03 8.39 36.60
CA LYS A 36 -29.24 7.47 37.45
C LYS A 36 -28.12 6.79 36.65
N ILE A 37 -26.89 6.84 37.17
CA ILE A 37 -25.69 6.29 36.52
C ILE A 37 -25.67 4.76 36.59
N LYS A 38 -25.49 4.09 35.44
CA LYS A 38 -25.17 2.65 35.39
C LYS A 38 -23.68 2.46 35.73
N LYS A 39 -23.37 1.58 36.70
CA LYS A 39 -22.01 1.34 37.24
C LYS A 39 -20.89 1.06 36.21
N LYS A 40 -21.23 0.68 34.97
CA LYS A 40 -20.26 0.36 33.91
C LYS A 40 -19.69 1.57 33.15
N VAL A 41 -20.20 2.78 33.39
CA VAL A 41 -19.90 3.97 32.55
C VAL A 41 -19.27 5.13 33.35
N VAL A 42 -18.98 4.92 34.65
CA VAL A 42 -18.57 5.97 35.60
C VAL A 42 -17.35 6.79 35.14
N HIS A 43 -16.33 6.17 34.55
CA HIS A 43 -15.15 6.92 34.07
C HIS A 43 -15.45 7.87 32.91
N LEU A 44 -16.38 7.50 32.04
CA LEU A 44 -16.81 8.34 30.90
C LEU A 44 -17.72 9.47 31.36
N VAL A 45 -18.41 9.25 32.47
CA VAL A 45 -19.25 10.23 33.13
C VAL A 45 -18.38 11.34 33.74
N ASP A 46 -17.31 10.97 34.44
CA ASP A 46 -16.39 11.93 35.05
C ASP A 46 -15.64 12.76 33.99
N GLU A 47 -15.16 12.09 32.93
CA GLU A 47 -14.48 12.75 31.80
C GLU A 47 -15.41 13.72 31.05
N PHE A 48 -16.67 13.33 30.86
CA PHE A 48 -17.67 14.19 30.24
C PHE A 48 -17.98 15.42 31.11
N GLN A 49 -18.14 15.23 32.41
CA GLN A 49 -18.44 16.33 33.34
C GLN A 49 -17.30 17.35 33.41
N LEU A 50 -16.04 16.90 33.43
CA LEU A 50 -14.87 17.77 33.39
C LEU A 50 -14.83 18.62 32.12
N LEU A 51 -15.13 18.03 30.97
CA LEU A 51 -15.19 18.77 29.69
C LEU A 51 -16.33 19.81 29.70
N LEU A 52 -17.46 19.52 30.34
CA LEU A 52 -18.57 20.47 30.46
C LEU A 52 -18.25 21.64 31.40
N GLU A 53 -17.50 21.42 32.48
CA GLU A 53 -17.07 22.47 33.41
C GLU A 53 -16.15 23.50 32.74
N GLU A 54 -15.44 23.11 31.69
CA GLU A 54 -14.58 23.98 30.89
C GLU A 54 -15.34 24.72 29.75
N MET A 55 -16.61 24.38 29.51
CA MET A 55 -17.46 25.05 28.52
C MET A 55 -18.20 26.24 29.15
N THR A 56 -18.30 27.34 28.40
CA THR A 56 -18.97 28.58 28.86
C THR A 56 -20.50 28.50 28.78
N TYR A 57 -21.03 27.69 27.87
CA TYR A 57 -22.46 27.45 27.71
C TYR A 57 -22.66 26.06 27.10
N THR A 58 -23.41 25.21 27.80
CA THR A 58 -23.83 23.92 27.26
C THR A 58 -25.32 23.77 27.44
N ASP A 59 -26.02 23.49 26.34
CA ASP A 59 -27.44 23.17 26.33
C ASP A 59 -27.64 21.78 25.72
N ALA A 60 -28.75 21.13 26.05
CA ALA A 60 -29.08 19.84 25.48
C ALA A 60 -30.53 19.79 25.07
N ASP A 61 -30.78 19.26 23.87
CA ASP A 61 -32.10 19.09 23.30
C ASP A 61 -32.33 17.61 22.97
N LEU A 62 -33.50 17.10 23.38
CA LEU A 62 -33.99 15.81 22.94
C LEU A 62 -34.74 16.00 21.62
N ILE A 63 -34.28 15.34 20.56
CA ILE A 63 -34.88 15.44 19.23
C ILE A 63 -35.30 14.06 18.70
N ALA A 64 -36.27 14.03 17.78
CA ALA A 64 -36.66 12.78 17.15
C ALA A 64 -35.52 12.26 16.24
N LEU A 65 -35.39 10.94 16.11
CA LEU A 65 -34.33 10.30 15.31
C LEU A 65 -34.26 10.83 13.86
N ASN A 66 -35.42 11.17 13.28
CA ASN A 66 -35.49 11.73 11.93
C ASN A 66 -34.90 13.16 11.84
N ASP A 67 -34.98 13.94 12.92
CA ASP A 67 -34.42 15.29 12.99
C ASP A 67 -32.90 15.26 13.19
N VAL A 68 -32.35 14.22 13.85
CA VAL A 68 -30.90 13.99 13.95
C VAL A 68 -30.28 13.81 12.57
N ASN A 69 -30.91 12.98 11.72
CA ASN A 69 -30.45 12.74 10.36
C ASN A 69 -30.52 14.01 9.50
N PHE A 70 -31.59 14.80 9.67
CA PHE A 70 -31.74 16.07 8.99
C PHE A 70 -30.68 17.09 9.42
N ALA A 71 -30.40 17.17 10.73
CA ALA A 71 -29.37 18.04 11.26
C ALA A 71 -27.97 17.59 10.80
N PHE A 72 -27.70 16.28 10.72
CA PHE A 72 -26.44 15.75 10.19
C PHE A 72 -26.24 16.12 8.72
N LYS A 73 -27.31 16.03 7.92
CA LYS A 73 -27.31 16.49 6.53
C LYS A 73 -26.98 17.99 6.45
N LEU A 74 -27.64 18.83 7.24
CA LEU A 74 -27.38 20.27 7.29
C LEU A 74 -25.95 20.62 7.76
N ALA A 75 -25.41 19.90 8.75
CA ALA A 75 -24.04 20.13 9.21
C ALA A 75 -23.00 19.74 8.15
N ARG A 76 -23.23 18.64 7.42
CA ARG A 76 -22.40 18.28 6.26
C ARG A 76 -22.49 19.34 5.17
N GLU A 77 -23.69 19.82 4.86
CA GLU A 77 -23.91 20.87 3.87
C GLU A 77 -23.25 22.19 4.29
N ALA A 78 -23.28 22.55 5.58
CA ALA A 78 -22.62 23.74 6.11
C ALA A 78 -21.09 23.64 6.15
N ILE A 79 -20.51 22.44 6.33
CA ILE A 79 -19.07 22.20 6.18
C ILE A 79 -18.67 22.39 4.71
N VAL A 80 -19.49 21.89 3.77
CA VAL A 80 -19.25 22.02 2.33
C VAL A 80 -19.46 23.46 1.84
N SER A 81 -20.35 24.23 2.47
CA SER A 81 -20.60 25.64 2.11
C SER A 81 -19.61 26.64 2.70
N ARG A 82 -18.62 26.19 3.48
CA ARG A 82 -17.48 27.04 3.87
C ARG A 82 -16.55 27.13 2.65
N ASP A 83 -16.83 28.12 1.80
CA ASP A 83 -15.96 28.61 0.74
C ASP A 83 -14.57 28.98 1.30
N ASP A 84 -13.64 28.02 1.31
CA ASP A 84 -12.19 28.25 1.20
C ASP A 84 -11.35 26.96 1.02
N VAL A 85 -11.94 25.85 0.53
CA VAL A 85 -11.12 24.69 0.16
C VAL A 85 -10.42 25.01 -1.16
N LYS A 86 -9.23 25.60 -1.10
CA LYS A 86 -8.40 25.82 -2.28
C LYS A 86 -8.13 24.47 -2.94
N ALA A 87 -8.73 24.26 -4.10
CA ALA A 87 -8.40 23.15 -4.97
C ALA A 87 -6.95 23.32 -5.45
N GLU A 88 -6.18 22.24 -5.37
CA GLU A 88 -4.80 22.15 -5.82
C GLU A 88 -4.69 21.09 -6.90
N ILE A 89 -3.82 21.32 -7.89
CA ILE A 89 -3.58 20.36 -8.98
C ILE A 89 -2.37 19.50 -8.63
N CYS A 90 -2.53 18.18 -8.68
CA CYS A 90 -1.43 17.24 -8.48
C CYS A 90 -0.48 17.24 -9.70
N SER A 91 0.82 17.41 -9.48
CA SER A 91 1.83 17.40 -10.56
C SER A 91 2.05 16.03 -11.24
N ILE A 92 1.51 14.95 -10.66
CA ILE A 92 1.69 13.58 -11.17
C ILE A 92 0.51 13.13 -12.02
N CYS A 93 -0.72 13.24 -11.50
CA CYS A 93 -1.93 12.84 -12.23
C CYS A 93 -2.63 14.00 -12.95
N PHE A 94 -2.23 15.25 -12.69
CA PHE A 94 -2.88 16.46 -13.22
C PHE A 94 -4.35 16.63 -12.83
N GLU A 95 -4.81 15.93 -11.79
CA GLU A 95 -6.17 16.04 -11.25
C GLU A 95 -6.23 17.11 -10.16
N GLU A 96 -7.36 17.83 -10.11
CA GLU A 96 -7.71 18.75 -9.02
C GLU A 96 -8.13 17.97 -7.77
N THR A 97 -7.66 18.42 -6.62
CA THR A 97 -8.02 17.83 -5.33
C THR A 97 -8.06 18.88 -4.23
N GLU A 98 -8.78 18.60 -3.16
CA GLU A 98 -8.83 19.44 -1.97
C GLU A 98 -7.42 19.53 -1.35
N GLY A 99 -6.99 20.72 -0.92
CA GLY A 99 -5.66 20.90 -0.30
C GLY A 99 -5.39 19.96 0.88
N GLU A 100 -6.42 19.51 1.60
CA GLU A 100 -6.34 18.52 2.69
C GLU A 100 -6.01 17.10 2.21
N ARG A 101 -6.31 16.78 0.95
CA ARG A 101 -5.98 15.50 0.29
C ARG A 101 -4.65 15.56 -0.46
N MET A 102 -3.93 16.67 -0.33
CA MET A 102 -2.55 16.79 -0.78
C MET A 102 -1.60 16.36 0.33
N PHE A 103 -0.78 15.37 0.04
CA PHE A 103 0.30 14.95 0.90
C PHE A 103 1.43 15.97 0.83
N PHE A 104 1.83 16.47 2.00
CA PHE A 104 2.97 17.36 2.17
C PHE A 104 3.99 16.70 3.10
N THR A 105 5.27 16.91 2.81
CA THR A 105 6.39 16.42 3.63
C THR A 105 6.88 17.51 4.56
N THR A 106 7.57 17.17 5.65
CA THR A 106 8.05 18.16 6.63
C THR A 106 9.05 19.16 6.01
N GLU A 107 9.48 20.17 6.78
CA GLU A 107 10.28 21.35 6.38
C GLU A 107 11.42 21.16 5.35
N LYS A 108 11.94 19.93 5.18
CA LYS A 108 13.02 19.59 4.25
C LYS A 108 12.53 19.25 2.83
N CYS A 109 11.23 19.12 2.60
CA CYS A 109 10.65 18.85 1.29
C CYS A 109 9.28 19.54 1.17
N VAL A 110 9.14 20.42 0.18
CA VAL A 110 7.93 21.24 -0.03
C VAL A 110 7.02 20.73 -1.13
N HIS A 111 7.38 19.59 -1.73
CA HIS A 111 6.64 18.96 -2.80
C HIS A 111 5.31 18.38 -2.29
N ARG A 112 4.26 18.59 -3.08
CA ARG A 112 2.89 18.20 -2.73
C ARG A 112 2.28 17.37 -3.84
N HIS A 113 1.72 16.22 -3.46
CA HIS A 113 1.05 15.31 -4.40
C HIS A 113 -0.21 14.75 -3.75
N CYS A 114 -1.23 14.42 -4.54
CA CYS A 114 -2.46 13.88 -3.99
C CYS A 114 -2.22 12.51 -3.30
N PHE A 115 -3.04 12.20 -2.30
CA PHE A 115 -2.96 10.92 -1.57
C PHE A 115 -2.96 9.68 -2.48
N PRO A 116 -3.80 9.59 -3.54
CA PRO A 116 -3.77 8.46 -4.45
C PRO A 116 -2.39 8.22 -5.10
N CYS A 117 -1.75 9.27 -5.62
CA CYS A 117 -0.43 9.16 -6.25
C CYS A 117 0.64 8.74 -5.23
N VAL A 118 0.62 9.29 -4.02
CA VAL A 118 1.58 8.92 -2.97
C VAL A 118 1.40 7.47 -2.55
N LYS A 119 0.15 7.01 -2.35
CA LYS A 119 -0.16 5.62 -2.02
C LYS A 119 0.40 4.66 -3.08
N GLN A 120 0.04 4.91 -4.34
CA GLN A 120 0.46 4.06 -5.46
C GLN A 120 1.99 4.05 -5.63
N TYR A 121 2.63 5.21 -5.47
CA TYR A 121 4.08 5.31 -5.54
C TYR A 121 4.77 4.52 -4.42
N VAL A 122 4.32 4.68 -3.18
CA VAL A 122 4.86 3.93 -2.02
C VAL A 122 4.71 2.43 -2.24
N GLU A 123 3.55 1.98 -2.68
CA GLU A 123 3.28 0.57 -3.01
C GLU A 123 4.28 0.03 -4.03
N VAL A 124 4.45 0.72 -5.17
CA VAL A 124 5.40 0.32 -6.21
C VAL A 124 6.83 0.27 -5.67
N LYS A 125 7.24 1.24 -4.84
CA LYS A 125 8.59 1.28 -4.27
C LYS A 125 8.85 0.15 -3.28
N LEU A 126 7.86 -0.20 -2.46
CA LEU A 126 7.94 -1.31 -1.52
C LEU A 126 8.02 -2.65 -2.28
N LEU A 127 7.18 -2.85 -3.28
CA LEU A 127 7.21 -4.05 -4.15
C LEU A 127 8.54 -4.18 -4.91
N SER A 128 9.13 -3.06 -5.34
CA SER A 128 10.46 -3.06 -5.97
C SER A 128 11.61 -3.25 -4.98
N GLY A 129 11.34 -3.28 -3.66
CA GLY A 129 12.34 -3.49 -2.62
C GLY A 129 13.18 -2.25 -2.30
N THR A 130 12.70 -1.06 -2.63
CA THR A 130 13.40 0.23 -2.43
C THR A 130 12.72 1.08 -1.37
N VAL A 131 13.48 1.91 -0.65
CA VAL A 131 12.92 2.83 0.33
C VAL A 131 12.16 3.95 -0.38
N PRO A 132 10.88 4.21 -0.04
CA PRO A 132 10.12 5.30 -0.63
C PRO A 132 10.76 6.68 -0.36
N THR A 133 10.92 7.47 -1.41
CA THR A 133 11.37 8.87 -1.35
C THR A 133 10.24 9.81 -1.78
N CYS A 134 10.48 11.12 -1.74
CA CYS A 134 9.63 12.07 -2.44
C CYS A 134 9.43 11.65 -3.91
N LEU A 135 8.25 11.95 -4.46
CA LEU A 135 7.85 11.59 -5.81
C LEU A 135 8.44 12.55 -6.85
N ASP A 136 8.73 13.79 -6.45
CA ASP A 136 9.30 14.80 -7.34
C ASP A 136 10.73 14.45 -7.78
N ASP A 137 11.01 14.72 -9.05
CA ASP A 137 12.27 14.36 -9.68
C ASP A 137 13.46 15.03 -8.99
N GLY A 138 14.53 14.25 -8.78
CA GLY A 138 15.73 14.70 -8.07
C GLY A 138 15.56 14.91 -6.56
N CYS A 139 14.36 14.82 -5.99
CA CYS A 139 14.15 14.97 -4.55
C CYS A 139 14.52 13.68 -3.79
N LYS A 140 15.62 13.74 -3.02
CA LYS A 140 16.12 12.59 -2.24
C LYS A 140 15.55 12.50 -0.83
N PHE A 141 14.53 13.29 -0.51
CA PHE A 141 13.90 13.24 0.82
C PHE A 141 13.25 11.87 1.03
N LYS A 142 13.63 11.17 2.10
CA LYS A 142 13.09 9.84 2.42
C LYS A 142 11.76 10.01 3.15
N LEU A 143 10.73 9.32 2.67
CA LEU A 143 9.45 9.26 3.36
C LEU A 143 9.58 8.35 4.58
N THR A 144 8.83 8.67 5.64
CA THR A 144 8.74 7.81 6.83
C THR A 144 7.35 7.23 6.96
N LEU A 145 7.25 6.08 7.63
CA LEU A 145 5.98 5.40 7.86
C LEU A 145 5.00 6.31 8.63
N GLU A 146 5.50 7.07 9.61
CA GLU A 146 4.69 8.00 10.41
C GLU A 146 4.09 9.09 9.53
N SER A 147 4.91 9.68 8.65
CA SER A 147 4.45 10.73 7.74
C SER A 147 3.37 10.23 6.78
N CYS A 148 3.51 9.00 6.28
CA CYS A 148 2.59 8.42 5.30
C CYS A 148 1.38 7.70 5.93
N SER A 149 1.29 7.62 7.26
CA SER A 149 0.27 6.82 7.96
C SER A 149 -1.18 7.15 7.58
N LYS A 150 -1.48 8.40 7.23
CA LYS A 150 -2.82 8.86 6.79
C LYS A 150 -3.17 8.46 5.34
N VAL A 151 -2.16 8.10 4.55
CA VAL A 151 -2.30 7.81 3.11
C VAL A 151 -2.30 6.30 2.83
N LEU A 152 -1.64 5.52 3.69
CA LEU A 152 -1.42 4.10 3.48
C LEU A 152 -2.54 3.24 4.06
N THR A 153 -2.80 2.11 3.41
CA THR A 153 -3.64 1.04 3.98
C THR A 153 -2.86 0.25 5.04
N LEU A 154 -3.58 -0.49 5.88
CA LEU A 154 -2.97 -1.39 6.88
C LEU A 154 -2.00 -2.39 6.23
N GLU A 155 -2.37 -2.95 5.08
CA GLU A 155 -1.52 -3.86 4.31
C GLU A 155 -0.19 -3.21 3.88
N LEU A 156 -0.23 -1.99 3.34
CA LEU A 156 0.98 -1.26 2.94
C LEU A 156 1.85 -0.91 4.15
N ILE A 157 1.23 -0.58 5.28
CA ILE A 157 1.92 -0.31 6.55
C ILE A 157 2.66 -1.57 7.02
N GLU A 158 2.02 -2.73 7.00
CA GLU A 158 2.64 -4.02 7.37
C GLU A 158 3.77 -4.38 6.42
N MET A 159 3.58 -4.22 5.11
CA MET A 159 4.62 -4.44 4.12
C MET A 159 5.83 -3.52 4.33
N TRP A 160 5.60 -2.24 4.65
CA TRP A 160 6.69 -1.31 4.95
C TRP A 160 7.43 -1.71 6.24
N LYS A 161 6.72 -2.05 7.31
CA LYS A 161 7.34 -2.54 8.56
C LYS A 161 8.19 -3.80 8.32
N GLN A 162 7.67 -4.75 7.55
CA GLN A 162 8.40 -5.95 7.17
C GLN A 162 9.67 -5.57 6.40
N LYS A 163 9.57 -4.67 5.43
CA LYS A 163 10.74 -4.19 4.68
C LYS A 163 11.79 -3.53 5.58
N MET A 164 11.38 -2.72 6.55
CA MET A 164 12.30 -2.12 7.53
C MET A 164 13.01 -3.17 8.37
N LYS A 165 12.32 -4.25 8.76
CA LYS A 165 12.93 -5.40 9.46
C LYS A 165 13.94 -6.12 8.54
N GLU A 166 13.61 -6.32 7.27
CA GLU A 166 14.51 -6.98 6.33
C GLU A 166 15.78 -6.15 6.03
N ASP A 167 15.63 -4.83 5.95
CA ASP A 167 16.74 -3.91 5.71
C ASP A 167 17.65 -3.74 6.93
N SER A 168 17.16 -4.01 8.14
CA SER A 168 18.00 -4.01 9.34
C SER A 168 18.92 -5.23 9.43
N ILE A 169 18.63 -6.32 8.69
CA ILE A 169 19.48 -7.52 8.64
C ILE A 169 20.63 -7.29 7.66
N PRO A 170 21.90 -7.27 8.13
CA PRO A 170 23.06 -7.12 7.25
C PRO A 170 23.09 -8.21 6.18
N THR A 171 23.51 -7.87 4.96
CA THR A 171 23.51 -8.81 3.83
C THR A 171 24.27 -10.11 4.13
N ALA A 172 25.36 -10.05 4.92
CA ALA A 172 26.16 -11.21 5.31
C ALA A 172 25.45 -12.15 6.32
N GLU A 173 24.41 -11.66 6.98
CA GLU A 173 23.59 -12.40 7.96
C GLU A 173 22.27 -12.91 7.40
N ARG A 174 21.91 -12.52 6.17
CA ARG A 174 20.64 -12.91 5.54
C ARG A 174 20.61 -14.41 5.20
N ILE A 175 19.59 -15.10 5.70
CA ILE A 175 19.27 -16.49 5.40
C ILE A 175 17.83 -16.57 4.93
N TYR A 176 17.62 -17.07 3.71
CA TYR A 176 16.29 -17.30 3.16
C TYR A 176 15.87 -18.74 3.39
N CYS A 177 14.59 -18.93 3.74
CA CYS A 177 13.98 -20.25 3.77
C CYS A 177 14.03 -20.88 2.37
N PRO A 178 14.56 -22.11 2.20
CA PRO A 178 14.73 -22.72 0.89
C PRO A 178 13.43 -23.29 0.30
N TYR A 179 12.36 -23.35 1.08
CA TYR A 179 11.06 -23.83 0.61
C TYR A 179 10.40 -22.74 -0.26
N PRO A 180 10.09 -23.01 -1.55
CA PRO A 180 9.61 -22.00 -2.50
C PRO A 180 8.33 -21.29 -2.07
N ASN A 181 7.42 -21.99 -1.38
CA ASN A 181 6.16 -21.42 -0.91
C ASN A 181 6.32 -20.56 0.36
N CYS A 182 7.51 -20.51 0.96
CA CYS A 182 7.78 -19.76 2.19
C CYS A 182 8.73 -18.58 1.94
N SER A 183 9.94 -18.85 1.46
CA SER A 183 10.99 -17.86 1.14
C SER A 183 11.25 -16.77 2.19
N MET A 184 10.86 -17.01 3.46
CA MET A 184 11.02 -16.07 4.57
C MET A 184 12.49 -15.68 4.75
N LEU A 185 12.77 -14.38 4.89
CA LEU A 185 14.09 -13.88 5.27
C LEU A 185 14.27 -13.90 6.80
N MET A 186 15.39 -14.45 7.25
CA MET A 186 15.79 -14.58 8.65
C MET A 186 17.25 -14.13 8.81
N SER A 187 17.67 -13.78 10.03
CA SER A 187 19.08 -13.55 10.33
C SER A 187 19.78 -14.81 10.83
N LYS A 188 21.10 -14.90 10.61
CA LYS A 188 21.93 -15.96 11.24
C LYS A 188 21.79 -15.97 12.75
N THR A 189 21.70 -14.78 13.36
CA THR A 189 21.51 -14.60 14.80
C THR A 189 20.17 -15.14 15.31
N GLU A 190 19.07 -14.94 14.57
CA GLU A 190 17.75 -15.53 14.88
C GLU A 190 17.77 -17.07 14.82
N LEU A 191 18.67 -17.65 14.02
CA LEU A 191 18.77 -19.10 13.81
C LEU A 191 19.81 -19.77 14.72
N SER A 192 20.68 -19.02 15.40
CA SER A 192 21.70 -19.57 16.29
C SER A 192 21.09 -20.05 17.61
N SER A 193 20.77 -21.35 17.71
CA SER A 193 20.51 -22.03 18.99
C SER A 193 21.82 -22.47 19.67
N GLU A 194 21.80 -22.56 21.01
CA GLU A 194 22.95 -22.93 21.85
C GLU A 194 23.47 -24.37 21.60
N SER A 195 22.67 -25.24 20.99
CA SER A 195 23.01 -26.62 20.63
C SER A 195 23.72 -26.72 19.27
N ASN A 196 24.98 -26.29 19.22
CA ASN A 196 25.86 -26.21 18.04
C ASN A 196 26.29 -27.56 17.40
N LEU A 197 25.52 -28.64 17.54
CA LEU A 197 25.91 -29.96 17.01
C LEU A 197 25.38 -30.25 15.60
N SER A 198 24.33 -29.55 15.15
CA SER A 198 23.75 -29.73 13.82
C SER A 198 23.70 -28.41 13.03
N ASN A 199 23.96 -28.51 11.74
CA ASN A 199 23.81 -27.41 10.79
C ASN A 199 22.34 -27.17 10.39
N ASP A 200 21.42 -28.01 10.85
CA ASP A 200 20.01 -27.87 10.54
C ASP A 200 19.31 -26.87 11.45
N ARG A 201 18.54 -25.98 10.82
CA ARG A 201 17.74 -24.94 11.45
C ARG A 201 16.30 -25.04 10.99
N SER A 202 15.39 -24.54 11.81
CA SER A 202 13.96 -24.49 11.47
C SER A 202 13.58 -23.08 11.02
N CYS A 203 12.79 -22.99 9.95
CA CYS A 203 12.24 -21.71 9.53
C CYS A 203 11.22 -21.19 10.56
N VAL A 204 11.37 -19.93 11.00
CA VAL A 204 10.47 -19.31 11.99
C VAL A 204 9.01 -19.16 11.50
N LYS A 205 8.78 -19.23 10.18
CA LYS A 205 7.45 -19.08 9.57
C LYS A 205 6.78 -20.42 9.27
N CYS A 206 7.45 -21.31 8.54
CA CYS A 206 6.85 -22.57 8.10
C CYS A 206 7.32 -23.79 8.91
N CYS A 207 8.20 -23.62 9.89
CA CYS A 207 8.82 -24.68 10.68
C CYS A 207 9.57 -25.75 9.86
N GLY A 208 9.79 -25.52 8.56
CA GLY A 208 10.53 -26.42 7.69
C GLY A 208 12.00 -26.45 8.09
N LEU A 209 12.56 -27.66 8.22
CA LEU A 209 13.97 -27.89 8.53
C LEU A 209 14.83 -27.69 7.29
N PHE A 210 15.97 -27.01 7.45
CA PHE A 210 16.92 -26.73 6.39
C PHE A 210 18.35 -26.63 6.90
N CYS A 211 19.32 -26.99 6.06
CA CYS A 211 20.73 -26.82 6.38
C CYS A 211 21.14 -25.36 6.19
N ILE A 212 21.67 -24.70 7.23
CA ILE A 212 22.07 -23.29 7.16
C ILE A 212 23.31 -23.07 6.26
N ASP A 213 24.20 -24.06 6.18
CA ASP A 213 25.45 -23.98 5.40
C ASP A 213 25.22 -24.27 3.91
N CYS A 214 24.38 -25.25 3.61
CA CYS A 214 24.04 -25.62 2.24
C CYS A 214 22.88 -24.79 1.67
N LYS A 215 22.05 -24.16 2.52
CA LYS A 215 20.86 -23.35 2.15
C LYS A 215 19.83 -24.12 1.32
N VAL A 216 19.59 -25.36 1.70
CA VAL A 216 18.68 -26.32 1.08
C VAL A 216 17.84 -27.00 2.15
N PRO A 217 16.72 -27.67 1.81
CA PRO A 217 16.00 -28.52 2.77
C PRO A 217 16.94 -29.47 3.52
N SER A 218 16.60 -29.78 4.77
CA SER A 218 17.48 -30.55 5.67
C SER A 218 17.90 -31.86 5.02
N HIS A 219 19.17 -32.21 5.22
CA HIS A 219 19.79 -33.42 4.69
C HIS A 219 20.51 -34.17 5.81
N SER A 220 19.83 -34.38 6.95
CA SER A 220 20.39 -34.99 8.17
C SER A 220 21.10 -36.34 7.94
N ASP A 221 20.71 -37.07 6.91
CA ASP A 221 21.27 -38.38 6.56
C ASP A 221 22.64 -38.29 5.86
N LEU A 222 23.05 -37.07 5.45
CA LEU A 222 24.28 -36.79 4.73
C LEU A 222 25.04 -35.64 5.39
N SER A 223 26.36 -35.77 5.49
CA SER A 223 27.17 -34.61 5.82
C SER A 223 27.08 -33.56 4.71
N CYS A 224 27.30 -32.28 5.05
CA CYS A 224 27.30 -31.20 4.04
C CYS A 224 28.29 -31.46 2.89
N SER A 225 29.39 -32.16 3.16
CA SER A 225 30.39 -32.49 2.14
C SER A 225 29.91 -33.60 1.19
N GLU A 226 29.19 -34.59 1.69
CA GLU A 226 28.57 -35.65 0.89
C GLU A 226 27.41 -35.12 0.06
N TYR A 227 26.53 -34.31 0.66
CA TYR A 227 25.44 -33.65 -0.05
C TYR A 227 25.97 -32.83 -1.24
N LYS A 228 27.01 -32.03 -1.03
CA LYS A 228 27.64 -31.23 -2.10
C LYS A 228 28.28 -32.08 -3.19
N LYS A 229 28.77 -33.29 -2.90
CA LYS A 229 29.33 -34.21 -3.92
C LYS A 229 28.24 -34.86 -4.76
N LEU A 230 27.11 -35.22 -4.15
CA LEU A 230 25.98 -35.85 -4.83
C LEU A 230 25.17 -34.85 -5.68
N HIS A 231 25.09 -33.61 -5.20
CA HIS A 231 24.38 -32.51 -5.84
C HIS A 231 25.34 -31.47 -6.44
N HIS A 232 26.50 -31.91 -6.94
CA HIS A 232 27.61 -31.06 -7.41
C HIS A 232 27.33 -30.32 -8.73
N ASP A 233 26.08 -30.01 -9.06
CA ASP A 233 25.82 -29.11 -10.19
C ASP A 233 25.27 -27.72 -9.87
N PRO A 234 25.81 -27.01 -8.85
CA PRO A 234 25.74 -25.54 -8.84
C PRO A 234 26.27 -24.95 -10.14
N LEU A 235 27.25 -25.61 -10.80
CA LEU A 235 27.80 -25.15 -12.06
C LEU A 235 26.79 -25.23 -13.19
N VAL A 236 26.08 -26.36 -13.39
CA VAL A 236 25.06 -26.44 -14.45
C VAL A 236 23.89 -25.48 -14.21
N ASP A 237 23.42 -25.33 -12.97
CA ASP A 237 22.33 -24.37 -12.71
C ASP A 237 22.80 -22.91 -12.80
N GLU A 238 24.03 -22.60 -12.38
CA GLU A 238 24.63 -21.28 -12.58
C GLU A 238 24.92 -21.01 -14.06
N LEU A 239 25.33 -22.01 -14.84
CA LEU A 239 25.54 -21.91 -16.29
C LEU A 239 24.22 -21.72 -17.02
N LYS A 240 23.16 -22.46 -16.65
CA LYS A 240 21.81 -22.25 -17.17
C LYS A 240 21.29 -20.86 -16.83
N LEU A 241 21.46 -20.41 -15.59
CA LEU A 241 21.07 -19.06 -15.17
C LEU A 241 21.87 -17.99 -15.93
N LYS A 242 23.17 -18.17 -16.12
CA LYS A 242 24.02 -17.26 -16.91
C LYS A 242 23.63 -17.25 -18.40
N SER A 243 23.30 -18.41 -18.97
CA SER A 243 22.81 -18.52 -20.34
C SER A 243 21.49 -17.77 -20.49
N LEU A 244 20.51 -18.06 -19.62
CA LEU A 244 19.23 -17.37 -19.63
C LEU A 244 19.39 -15.86 -19.41
N ALA A 245 20.25 -15.44 -18.48
CA ALA A 245 20.55 -14.04 -18.24
C ALA A 245 21.16 -13.37 -19.47
N LYS A 246 22.03 -14.06 -20.22
CA LYS A 246 22.59 -13.55 -21.48
C LYS A 246 21.49 -13.39 -22.53
N ASP A 247 20.63 -14.40 -22.68
CA ASP A 247 19.55 -14.41 -23.67
C ASP A 247 18.49 -13.33 -23.38
N LYS A 248 18.14 -13.17 -22.10
CA LYS A 248 17.21 -12.14 -21.62
C LYS A 248 17.87 -10.79 -21.36
N LYS A 249 19.17 -10.67 -21.64
CA LYS A 249 20.00 -9.47 -21.38
C LYS A 249 19.95 -8.97 -19.92
N TRP A 250 19.65 -9.85 -18.97
CA TRP A 250 19.69 -9.54 -17.55
C TRP A 250 21.11 -9.12 -17.12
N ARG A 251 21.17 -8.26 -16.10
CA ARG A 251 22.42 -7.76 -15.53
C ARG A 251 22.57 -8.20 -14.08
N GLN A 252 23.76 -8.61 -13.69
CA GLN A 252 24.04 -9.00 -12.32
C GLN A 252 24.56 -7.81 -11.51
N CYS A 253 23.92 -7.51 -10.38
CA CYS A 253 24.38 -6.46 -9.47
C CYS A 253 25.78 -6.78 -8.92
N LYS A 254 26.74 -5.86 -9.08
CA LYS A 254 28.12 -6.05 -8.59
C LYS A 254 28.21 -6.10 -7.06
N MET A 255 27.26 -5.48 -6.35
CA MET A 255 27.25 -5.43 -4.88
C MET A 255 26.58 -6.64 -4.23
N CYS A 256 25.40 -7.07 -4.72
CA CYS A 256 24.61 -8.12 -4.07
C CYS A 256 24.38 -9.37 -4.94
N ARG A 257 24.92 -9.39 -6.17
CA ARG A 257 24.84 -10.51 -7.13
C ARG A 257 23.44 -10.91 -7.60
N HIS A 258 22.40 -10.14 -7.26
CA HIS A 258 21.06 -10.35 -7.82
C HIS A 258 21.05 -10.10 -9.33
N MET A 259 20.31 -10.93 -10.06
CA MET A 259 19.96 -10.69 -11.46
C MET A 259 18.89 -9.62 -11.55
N ILE A 260 19.05 -8.70 -12.50
CA ILE A 260 18.20 -7.53 -12.70
C ILE A 260 17.74 -7.54 -14.16
N GLU A 261 16.44 -7.54 -14.35
CA GLU A 261 15.79 -7.33 -15.63
C GLU A 261 15.52 -5.84 -15.86
N LEU A 262 15.66 -5.38 -17.10
CA LEU A 262 15.28 -4.04 -17.50
C LEU A 262 13.84 -4.05 -18.01
N SER A 263 12.92 -3.45 -17.26
CA SER A 263 11.51 -3.38 -17.66
C SER A 263 11.20 -2.18 -18.58
N HIS A 264 11.99 -1.11 -18.53
CA HIS A 264 11.73 0.15 -19.24
C HIS A 264 13.01 0.81 -19.80
N ALA A 265 12.82 1.77 -20.72
CA ALA A 265 13.82 2.48 -21.52
C ALA A 265 14.94 3.28 -20.77
N CYS A 266 14.92 3.32 -19.43
CA CYS A 266 15.91 4.07 -18.67
C CYS A 266 17.11 3.18 -18.35
N ASN A 267 18.31 3.58 -18.76
CA ASN A 267 19.53 2.86 -18.43
C ASN A 267 19.99 3.08 -16.97
N HIS A 268 19.48 4.08 -16.25
CA HIS A 268 19.81 4.31 -14.83
C HIS A 268 19.02 3.36 -13.93
N MET A 269 19.68 2.31 -13.46
CA MET A 269 19.07 1.28 -12.63
C MET A 269 19.49 1.41 -11.17
N THR A 270 18.55 1.13 -10.28
CA THR A 270 18.80 1.02 -8.83
C THR A 270 18.47 -0.40 -8.39
N CYS A 271 19.48 -1.13 -7.92
CA CYS A 271 19.30 -2.46 -7.35
C CYS A 271 18.56 -2.39 -6.00
N ARG A 272 17.91 -3.49 -5.60
CA ARG A 272 17.31 -3.67 -4.26
C ARG A 272 18.28 -3.43 -3.10
N CYS A 273 19.58 -3.61 -3.31
CA CYS A 273 20.60 -3.29 -2.31
C CYS A 273 21.00 -1.81 -2.27
N GLY A 274 20.35 -0.95 -3.05
CA GLY A 274 20.63 0.48 -3.17
C GLY A 274 21.75 0.86 -4.16
N TYR A 275 22.45 -0.13 -4.73
CA TYR A 275 23.51 0.14 -5.73
C TYR A 275 22.91 0.66 -7.04
N GLN A 276 23.41 1.80 -7.51
CA GLN A 276 22.95 2.43 -8.74
C GLN A 276 24.00 2.27 -9.85
N PHE A 277 23.55 1.93 -11.06
CA PHE A 277 24.45 1.67 -12.19
C PHE A 277 23.73 1.86 -13.53
N CYS A 278 24.52 2.03 -14.59
CA CYS A 278 24.01 2.01 -15.96
C CYS A 278 23.80 0.56 -16.42
N TYR A 279 22.60 0.21 -16.88
CA TYR A 279 22.29 -1.14 -17.35
C TYR A 279 23.10 -1.54 -18.60
N GLN A 280 23.41 -0.57 -19.47
CA GLN A 280 24.13 -0.81 -20.71
C GLN A 280 25.62 -1.03 -20.50
N CYS A 281 26.29 -0.18 -19.73
CA CYS A 281 27.75 -0.22 -19.55
C CYS A 281 28.22 -0.73 -18.18
N GLU A 282 27.30 -0.99 -17.26
CA GLU A 282 27.56 -1.52 -15.91
C GLU A 282 28.46 -0.63 -15.03
N VAL A 283 28.62 0.64 -15.40
CA VAL A 283 29.35 1.64 -14.62
C VAL A 283 28.47 2.16 -13.50
N GLU A 284 29.07 2.36 -12.33
CA GLU A 284 28.41 2.94 -11.17
C GLU A 284 27.83 4.32 -11.50
N TRP A 285 26.58 4.52 -11.12
CA TRP A 285 25.90 5.80 -11.27
C TRP A 285 26.14 6.63 -10.00
N LYS A 286 26.99 7.65 -10.11
CA LYS A 286 27.32 8.49 -8.95
C LYS A 286 26.17 9.44 -8.64
N ASN A 287 26.03 9.79 -7.36
CA ASN A 287 25.08 10.80 -6.93
C ASN A 287 25.29 12.09 -7.75
N ASP A 288 24.20 12.59 -8.35
CA ASP A 288 24.08 13.86 -9.09
C ASP A 288 24.42 13.80 -10.59
N GLN A 289 24.64 12.61 -11.14
CA GLN A 289 24.75 12.41 -12.58
C GLN A 289 23.37 12.34 -13.25
N LYS A 290 23.08 13.27 -14.17
CA LYS A 290 21.86 13.23 -15.00
C LYS A 290 21.97 12.30 -16.21
N THR A 291 23.19 12.02 -16.63
CA THR A 291 23.51 11.18 -17.79
C THR A 291 24.55 10.13 -17.41
N CYS A 292 24.59 9.05 -18.17
CA CYS A 292 25.59 8.01 -17.96
C CYS A 292 27.00 8.59 -18.19
N SER A 293 27.91 8.37 -17.24
CA SER A 293 29.33 8.79 -17.34
C SER A 293 30.02 8.26 -18.61
N SER A 294 29.55 7.12 -19.14
CA SER A 294 30.08 6.50 -20.37
C SER A 294 29.39 7.01 -21.64
N GLY A 295 28.49 7.99 -21.56
CA GLY A 295 27.79 8.55 -22.71
C GLY A 295 26.69 7.65 -23.29
N CYS A 296 26.20 6.65 -22.55
CA CYS A 296 25.10 5.81 -23.02
C CYS A 296 23.81 6.63 -23.19
N LEU A 297 23.24 6.60 -24.39
CA LEU A 297 21.92 7.16 -24.68
C LEU A 297 20.83 6.40 -23.91
N LEU A 298 19.72 7.06 -23.59
CA LEU A 298 18.51 6.38 -23.14
C LEU A 298 18.04 5.44 -24.25
N THR A 299 17.62 4.21 -23.90
CA THR A 299 17.10 3.25 -24.87
C THR A 299 15.69 3.66 -25.28
N GLY A 300 15.56 4.69 -26.12
CA GLY A 300 14.26 5.18 -26.59
C GLY A 300 14.28 6.41 -27.50
N HIS A 301 15.45 6.93 -27.92
CA HIS A 301 15.53 8.03 -28.89
C HIS A 301 16.42 7.64 -30.08
N GLY A 302 15.76 7.36 -31.23
CA GLY A 302 16.33 7.19 -32.57
C GLY A 302 16.59 5.73 -32.95
N TYR A 303 16.03 5.15 -34.02
CA TYR A 303 15.48 5.72 -35.25
C TYR A 303 14.25 4.91 -35.71
N TYR A 304 13.21 5.58 -36.20
CA TYR A 304 12.37 4.97 -37.23
C TYR A 304 13.28 4.84 -38.45
N ASP A 305 13.72 3.62 -38.73
CA ASP A 305 14.33 3.32 -40.01
C ASP A 305 13.25 3.53 -41.08
N ASP A 306 13.50 4.51 -41.94
CA ASP A 306 12.81 4.74 -43.19
C ASP A 306 13.07 3.51 -44.07
N TYR A 307 12.16 2.54 -44.04
CA TYR A 307 12.25 1.38 -44.92
C TYR A 307 11.77 1.80 -46.30
N ASP A 308 12.77 2.12 -47.12
CA ASP A 308 12.72 2.27 -48.57
C ASP A 308 11.96 1.09 -49.22
N TYR A 309 11.05 1.45 -50.12
CA TYR A 309 10.17 0.56 -50.85
C TYR A 309 11.03 -0.24 -51.84
N ASN A 310 11.35 -1.49 -51.51
CA ASN A 310 11.77 -2.46 -52.51
C ASN A 310 11.06 -3.79 -52.23
N GLU A 311 9.99 -3.98 -53.00
CA GLU A 311 9.29 -5.24 -53.17
C GLU A 311 10.19 -6.22 -53.95
N PRO A 312 10.31 -7.46 -53.48
CA PRO A 312 10.39 -8.56 -54.42
C PRO A 312 9.26 -9.55 -54.17
N GLU A 313 8.59 -9.82 -55.28
CA GLU A 313 7.62 -10.86 -55.59
C GLU A 313 8.06 -12.29 -55.20
N TYR A 314 7.04 -13.15 -55.00
CA TYR A 314 7.02 -14.63 -54.95
C TYR A 314 7.47 -15.32 -53.64
N ASP A 315 6.83 -16.37 -53.12
CA ASP A 315 5.66 -17.14 -53.56
C ASP A 315 5.06 -17.91 -52.36
N PHE A 316 3.80 -18.29 -52.51
CA PHE A 316 2.96 -18.99 -51.54
C PHE A 316 3.30 -20.49 -51.45
N GLU A 317 3.61 -20.99 -50.25
CA GLU A 317 3.30 -22.39 -49.90
C GLU A 317 2.61 -22.44 -48.54
N VAL A 318 1.31 -22.74 -48.61
CA VAL A 318 0.46 -23.07 -47.47
C VAL A 318 0.61 -24.55 -47.20
N ASP A 319 1.10 -24.88 -46.01
CA ASP A 319 0.86 -26.19 -45.42
C ASP A 319 -0.12 -26.04 -44.25
N THR A 320 -1.38 -26.31 -44.58
CA THR A 320 -2.46 -26.59 -43.65
C THR A 320 -2.31 -27.99 -43.07
N CYS A 321 -2.21 -28.10 -41.74
CA CYS A 321 -2.80 -29.23 -41.03
C CYS A 321 -3.48 -28.77 -39.74
N ASN A 322 -4.80 -28.91 -39.76
CA ASN A 322 -5.77 -28.66 -38.70
C ASN A 322 -5.79 -29.73 -37.60
N TYR A 323 -6.31 -29.30 -36.43
CA TYR A 323 -7.27 -29.98 -35.52
C TYR A 323 -6.71 -30.95 -34.45
N TYR A 324 -7.12 -31.01 -33.16
CA TYR A 324 -8.27 -30.53 -32.34
C TYR A 324 -7.79 -30.28 -30.88
N SER A 325 -8.18 -29.14 -30.26
CA SER A 325 -9.05 -28.93 -29.07
C SER A 325 -8.56 -29.42 -27.69
N ASP A 326 -8.38 -28.46 -26.76
CA ASP A 326 -9.03 -28.44 -25.45
C ASP A 326 -9.13 -26.97 -24.95
N GLU A 327 -10.36 -26.54 -24.67
CA GLU A 327 -10.75 -25.29 -23.98
C GLU A 327 -10.47 -25.46 -22.46
N GLU A 328 -10.27 -24.47 -21.58
CA GLU A 328 -10.75 -23.08 -21.51
C GLU A 328 -9.68 -22.22 -20.80
N ALA A 329 -9.33 -21.07 -21.37
CA ALA A 329 -8.65 -19.98 -20.65
C ALA A 329 -9.42 -18.69 -20.90
N MET A 330 -10.28 -18.35 -19.94
CA MET A 330 -11.09 -17.13 -19.91
C MET A 330 -10.20 -15.89 -20.03
N THR A 331 -10.46 -15.02 -21.02
CA THR A 331 -9.59 -13.85 -21.25
C THR A 331 -10.02 -12.67 -20.39
N ARG A 332 -9.03 -11.87 -19.95
CA ARG A 332 -9.21 -10.67 -19.10
C ARG A 332 -10.12 -9.58 -19.69
N ARG A 333 -10.57 -9.74 -20.94
CA ARG A 333 -11.55 -8.87 -21.61
C ARG A 333 -13.00 -9.32 -21.44
N GLU A 334 -13.27 -10.58 -21.10
CA GLU A 334 -14.62 -11.10 -20.86
C GLU A 334 -15.15 -10.72 -19.47
N MET A 335 -14.26 -10.61 -18.46
CA MET A 335 -14.65 -10.08 -17.14
C MET A 335 -15.14 -8.63 -17.17
N ILE A 336 -14.71 -7.83 -18.15
CA ILE A 336 -15.10 -6.41 -18.25
C ILE A 336 -16.48 -6.24 -18.93
N ARG A 337 -16.95 -7.25 -19.68
CA ARG A 337 -18.27 -7.22 -20.34
C ARG A 337 -19.40 -7.74 -19.46
N MET A 338 -19.13 -8.61 -18.48
CA MET A 338 -20.15 -9.05 -17.51
C MET A 338 -20.53 -7.98 -16.48
N TRP A 339 -19.70 -6.95 -16.28
CA TRP A 339 -19.99 -5.89 -15.31
C TRP A 339 -20.86 -4.73 -15.86
N ASN A 340 -21.22 -4.73 -17.15
CA ASN A 340 -21.81 -3.56 -17.80
C ASN A 340 -23.11 -3.79 -18.59
N THR A 341 -23.75 -4.95 -18.53
CA THR A 341 -25.04 -5.15 -19.21
C THR A 341 -25.94 -6.16 -18.50
N GLU A 342 -26.75 -5.64 -17.58
CA GLU A 342 -28.12 -6.05 -17.19
C GLU A 342 -28.56 -5.05 -16.09
N GLN A 343 -29.64 -4.28 -16.15
CA GLN A 343 -30.63 -4.02 -17.18
C GLN A 343 -31.38 -2.72 -16.80
N PHE A 344 -31.65 -1.88 -17.80
CA PHE A 344 -32.45 -0.66 -17.71
C PHE A 344 -33.94 -0.99 -18.02
N PHE A 345 -34.84 -0.22 -17.40
CA PHE A 345 -36.26 0.05 -17.70
C PHE A 345 -37.34 -1.03 -17.54
N SER A 346 -38.23 -0.79 -16.59
CA SER A 346 -39.65 -0.57 -16.91
C SER A 346 -40.27 0.41 -15.92
N GLU A 347 -40.67 1.57 -16.42
CA GLU A 347 -41.67 2.44 -15.80
C GLU A 347 -42.99 1.68 -15.73
N GLU A 348 -43.69 1.75 -14.60
CA GLU A 348 -45.11 2.06 -14.56
C GLU A 348 -45.52 2.49 -13.15
N GLU A 349 -46.26 3.59 -13.10
CA GLU A 349 -46.85 4.20 -11.91
C GLU A 349 -47.83 3.23 -11.20
N ASN A 350 -47.83 3.23 -9.87
CA ASN A 350 -48.99 3.62 -9.04
C ASN A 350 -48.77 3.28 -7.55
N ALA A 351 -48.90 4.32 -6.73
CA ALA A 351 -49.56 4.43 -5.42
C ALA A 351 -49.40 3.33 -4.33
N ASP A 352 -49.09 3.86 -3.14
CA ASP A 352 -49.47 3.43 -1.78
C ASP A 352 -48.80 2.21 -1.12
N GLY A 353 -48.23 2.47 0.07
CA GLY A 353 -48.27 1.51 1.18
C GLY A 353 -46.93 1.04 1.75
N ASN A 354 -46.58 1.61 2.91
CA ASN A 354 -45.87 1.02 4.06
C ASN A 354 -45.46 -0.47 3.98
N ASP A 355 -44.19 -0.80 4.25
CA ASP A 355 -43.66 -1.25 5.56
C ASP A 355 -42.27 -1.90 5.37
N ASP A 356 -41.35 -1.50 6.26
CA ASP A 356 -40.33 -2.29 6.94
C ASP A 356 -39.50 -3.34 6.17
N ASN A 357 -38.17 -3.11 6.11
CA ASN A 357 -37.18 -3.87 6.89
C ASN A 357 -35.75 -3.65 6.32
N TRP A 358 -34.91 -2.87 7.03
CA TRP A 358 -33.45 -2.95 6.88
C TRP A 358 -32.76 -2.72 8.23
N ASP A 359 -32.87 -3.74 9.08
CA ASP A 359 -31.93 -3.99 10.17
C ASP A 359 -30.67 -4.65 9.60
N ASP A 360 -29.56 -3.91 9.54
CA ASP A 360 -28.29 -4.34 10.14
C ASP A 360 -27.24 -3.24 9.90
N TYR A 361 -26.93 -2.49 10.97
CA TYR A 361 -25.72 -1.68 11.27
C TYR A 361 -26.00 -0.47 12.18
N ASN A 362 -27.11 -0.46 12.93
CA ASN A 362 -27.30 0.46 14.05
C ASN A 362 -27.31 -0.30 15.38
N ASN A 363 -26.14 -0.46 15.99
CA ASN A 363 -26.08 -0.82 17.40
C ASN A 363 -24.94 -0.12 18.15
N TYR A 364 -24.88 1.21 18.01
CA TYR A 364 -24.39 2.12 19.04
C TYR A 364 -25.13 3.46 18.84
N GLY A 365 -26.00 3.81 19.80
CA GLY A 365 -26.89 4.97 19.76
C GLY A 365 -26.21 6.26 19.27
N GLY A 366 -26.90 6.91 18.34
CA GLY A 366 -26.49 8.14 17.66
C GLY A 366 -26.32 9.29 18.65
N LEU A 367 -25.21 9.99 18.53
CA LEU A 367 -24.87 11.13 19.35
C LEU A 367 -24.31 12.18 18.40
N THR A 368 -25.05 13.26 18.19
CA THR A 368 -24.67 14.35 17.29
C THR A 368 -24.57 15.65 18.07
N VAL A 369 -23.37 16.22 18.09
CA VAL A 369 -23.10 17.53 18.70
C VAL A 369 -23.18 18.58 17.59
N PHE A 370 -24.02 19.60 17.74
CA PHE A 370 -24.15 20.68 16.77
C PHE A 370 -23.63 22.00 17.33
N TRP A 371 -23.17 22.85 16.42
CA TRP A 371 -22.55 24.14 16.71
C TRP A 371 -23.53 25.27 16.39
N ARG A 372 -23.62 26.26 17.28
CA ARG A 372 -24.20 27.56 16.93
C ARG A 372 -23.03 28.54 16.84
N LEU A 373 -22.81 29.14 15.67
CA LEU A 373 -21.85 30.24 15.49
C LEU A 373 -22.41 31.52 16.10
#